data_AF-A0A0F8X894-F1
#
_entry.id   AF-A0A0F8X894-F1
#
_cell.length_a   1.000
_cell.length_b   1.000
_cell.length_c   1.000
_cell.angle_alpha   90.00
_cell.angle_beta   90.00
_cell.angle_gamma   90.00
#
_symmetry.space_group_name_H-M   'P 1'
#
loop_
_entity.id
_entity.type
_entity.pdbx_description
1 polymer ?
#
loop_
_entity_poly.entity_id
_entity_poly.type
_entity_poly.pdbx_seq_one_letter_code
_entity_poly.pdbx_strand_id
1 'polypeptide(L)'
;VCTKNFMDKQRYVPIREELMLTNNFLGGLRLPDSAFAQENTAIVTDILLFQNNQKIETTVEQKKINSLFARTAEQILGANPVQINEYYLSCPDHILGTLTEGGLYNNRDYTVKSDYTLDRLASEIQKELLNFEIRPQLEIAKSKSIFKASFEVIPKTDTEILAIKTASLGSLKPGNLTIERQKLYKVDQDHQLELLRVKPREFDRLSKIIALRDTYLRLLNSPDELKEKIRDELDYQYDAFNFQYGQLNDKANYPFITLDIQGPMVLGLETPKDGLFVKSDIFDVSIELDSPDIKLEESIKILSLDDAIYYSLNKYNRIDIDSLVSNTGVAKDEIIKQALDAQLLFLNPTKEG
;
A
#
# COMPACT_ATOMS: atom_id res chain seq x y z
N VAL A 1 -13.84 -2.21 -3.18
CA VAL A 1 -14.59 -2.92 -4.24
C VAL A 1 -14.12 -4.36 -4.26
N CYS A 2 -15.02 -5.34 -4.29
CA CYS A 2 -14.69 -6.76 -4.32
C CYS A 2 -15.61 -7.54 -5.26
N THR A 3 -15.23 -8.76 -5.64
CA THR A 3 -16.14 -9.65 -6.38
C THR A 3 -17.29 -10.11 -5.48
N LYS A 4 -18.48 -10.36 -6.04
CA LYS A 4 -19.64 -10.85 -5.27
C LYS A 4 -19.37 -12.09 -4.41
N ASN A 5 -18.41 -12.92 -4.81
CA ASN A 5 -18.04 -14.13 -4.10
C ASN A 5 -17.62 -13.88 -2.65
N PHE A 6 -16.98 -12.75 -2.37
CA PHE A 6 -16.56 -12.39 -1.01
C PHE A 6 -17.77 -12.22 -0.09
N MET A 7 -18.81 -11.55 -0.58
CA MET A 7 -20.07 -11.35 0.14
C MET A 7 -20.91 -12.62 0.18
N ASP A 8 -20.96 -13.39 -0.90
CA ASP A 8 -21.94 -14.46 -0.99
C ASP A 8 -21.46 -15.79 -0.45
N LYS A 9 -20.20 -16.19 -0.66
CA LYS A 9 -19.80 -17.58 -0.40
C LYS A 9 -19.55 -17.83 1.09
N GLN A 10 -20.10 -18.94 1.59
CA GLN A 10 -19.96 -19.36 3.00
C GLN A 10 -18.50 -19.43 3.48
N ARG A 11 -17.56 -19.81 2.60
CA ARG A 11 -16.13 -19.92 2.93
C ARG A 11 -15.48 -18.61 3.39
N TYR A 12 -16.09 -17.46 3.12
CA TYR A 12 -15.59 -16.14 3.52
C TYR A 12 -16.30 -15.58 4.76
N VAL A 13 -17.23 -16.32 5.37
CA VAL A 13 -17.87 -15.93 6.64
C VAL A 13 -16.84 -15.61 7.73
N PRO A 14 -15.79 -16.45 7.98
CA PRO A 14 -14.82 -16.14 9.02
C PRO A 14 -14.09 -14.81 8.82
N ILE A 15 -13.74 -14.47 7.57
CA ILE A 15 -13.08 -13.21 7.23
C ILE A 15 -14.01 -12.02 7.48
N ARG A 16 -15.30 -12.15 7.15
CA ARG A 16 -16.28 -11.09 7.37
C ARG A 16 -16.58 -10.89 8.85
N GLU A 17 -16.61 -11.96 9.64
CA GLU A 17 -16.72 -11.88 11.10
C GLU A 17 -15.52 -11.15 11.72
N GLU A 18 -14.31 -11.48 11.28
CA GLU A 18 -13.08 -10.84 11.74
C GLU A 18 -13.05 -9.33 11.41
N LEU A 19 -13.49 -8.93 10.20
CA LEU A 19 -13.60 -7.52 9.83
C LEU A 19 -14.49 -6.72 10.79
N MET A 20 -15.52 -7.34 11.37
CA MET A 20 -16.45 -6.68 12.29
C MET A 20 -15.87 -6.48 13.69
N LEU A 21 -14.71 -7.05 14.00
CA LEU A 21 -14.01 -6.81 15.27
C LEU A 21 -13.41 -5.41 15.33
N THR A 22 -12.95 -4.88 14.20
CA THR A 22 -12.27 -3.58 14.09
C THR A 22 -13.00 -2.57 13.23
N ASN A 23 -14.12 -2.96 12.61
CA ASN A 23 -14.91 -2.10 11.73
C ASN A 23 -16.41 -2.27 11.94
N ASN A 24 -17.14 -1.20 11.66
CA ASN A 24 -18.57 -1.20 11.44
C ASN A 24 -18.84 -1.21 9.94
N PHE A 25 -19.65 -2.17 9.48
CA PHE A 25 -20.13 -2.18 8.11
C PHE A 25 -21.27 -1.18 7.96
N LEU A 26 -21.01 -0.08 7.26
CA LEU A 26 -22.03 0.95 7.03
C LEU A 26 -23.05 0.50 5.98
N GLY A 27 -22.57 -0.25 4.99
CA GLY A 27 -23.37 -0.79 3.92
C GLY A 27 -22.55 -1.10 2.68
N GLY A 28 -23.21 -1.63 1.67
CA GLY A 28 -22.60 -1.91 0.38
C GLY A 28 -23.62 -1.86 -0.74
N LEU A 29 -23.13 -1.64 -1.95
CA LEU A 29 -23.89 -1.58 -3.19
C LEU A 29 -23.39 -2.68 -4.13
N ARG A 30 -24.31 -3.47 -4.67
CA ARG A 30 -24.02 -4.52 -5.65
C ARG A 30 -24.26 -4.00 -7.05
N LEU A 31 -23.22 -4.04 -7.87
CA LEU A 31 -23.22 -3.50 -9.22
C LEU A 31 -23.65 -4.55 -10.26
N PRO A 32 -24.28 -4.12 -11.38
CA PRO A 32 -24.62 -5.01 -12.47
C PRO A 32 -23.38 -5.55 -13.18
N ASP A 33 -23.51 -6.66 -13.89
CA ASP A 33 -22.41 -7.27 -14.64
C ASP A 33 -21.88 -6.40 -15.79
N SER A 34 -22.65 -5.40 -16.21
CA SER A 34 -22.28 -4.38 -17.19
C SER A 34 -21.38 -3.26 -16.63
N ALA A 35 -21.16 -3.19 -15.31
CA ALA A 35 -20.41 -2.10 -14.68
C ALA A 35 -18.97 -1.97 -15.23
N PHE A 36 -18.36 -3.09 -15.66
CA PHE A 36 -17.01 -3.14 -16.24
C PHE A 36 -17.01 -3.54 -17.72
N ALA A 37 -18.11 -3.27 -18.44
CA ALA A 37 -18.24 -3.64 -19.85
C ALA A 37 -17.15 -3.02 -20.75
N GLN A 38 -16.66 -1.81 -20.42
CA GLN A 38 -15.56 -1.16 -21.15
C GLN A 38 -14.23 -1.94 -21.06
N GLU A 39 -14.04 -2.73 -20.00
CA GLU A 39 -12.87 -3.57 -19.79
C GLU A 39 -13.07 -4.99 -20.35
N ASN A 40 -14.11 -5.21 -21.17
CA ASN A 40 -14.50 -6.52 -21.73
C ASN A 40 -14.71 -7.60 -20.65
N THR A 41 -15.21 -7.20 -19.47
CA THR A 41 -15.54 -8.15 -18.40
C THR A 41 -17.00 -8.00 -17.98
N ALA A 42 -17.68 -9.14 -17.82
CA ALA A 42 -19.05 -9.21 -17.33
C ALA A 42 -19.05 -9.83 -15.93
N ILE A 43 -18.73 -9.02 -14.91
CA ILE A 43 -18.59 -9.47 -13.52
C ILE A 43 -19.48 -8.66 -12.57
N VAL A 44 -20.12 -9.36 -11.64
CA VAL A 44 -20.85 -8.73 -10.53
C VAL A 44 -19.87 -8.40 -9.41
N THR A 45 -19.87 -7.15 -8.99
CA THR A 45 -18.96 -6.62 -7.97
C THR A 45 -19.70 -5.79 -6.94
N ASP A 46 -19.13 -5.72 -5.75
CA ASP A 46 -19.70 -4.99 -4.63
C ASP A 46 -18.78 -3.82 -4.23
N ILE A 47 -19.38 -2.65 -4.01
CA ILE A 47 -18.77 -1.53 -3.29
C ILE A 47 -19.17 -1.69 -1.84
N LEU A 48 -18.20 -1.78 -0.93
CA LEU A 48 -18.45 -1.98 0.51
C LEU A 48 -17.88 -0.78 1.27
N LEU A 49 -18.64 -0.30 2.25
CA LEU A 49 -18.29 0.83 3.09
C LEU A 49 -18.14 0.37 4.54
N PHE A 50 -17.01 0.76 5.12
CA PHE A 50 -16.66 0.45 6.50
C PHE A 50 -16.23 1.71 7.23
N GLN A 51 -16.48 1.70 8.53
CA GLN A 51 -15.97 2.70 9.46
C GLN A 51 -15.21 1.99 10.57
N ASN A 52 -13.95 2.39 10.83
CA ASN A 52 -13.17 1.84 11.94
C ASN A 52 -13.89 2.12 13.28
N ASN A 53 -14.11 1.08 14.08
CA ASN A 53 -14.87 1.14 15.33
C ASN A 53 -14.00 1.17 16.59
N GLN A 54 -12.67 1.23 16.49
CA GLN A 54 -11.76 1.25 17.64
C GLN A 54 -12.00 2.45 18.58
N LYS A 55 -12.53 3.55 18.05
CA LYS A 55 -12.84 4.78 18.80
C LYS A 55 -14.34 5.09 18.83
N ILE A 56 -15.20 4.18 18.37
CA ILE A 56 -16.64 4.40 18.22
C ILE A 56 -17.38 3.22 18.84
N GLU A 57 -18.22 3.49 19.83
CA GLU A 57 -19.07 2.44 20.39
C GLU A 57 -20.03 1.89 19.32
N THR A 58 -20.02 0.58 19.13
CA THR A 58 -20.89 -0.08 18.16
C THR A 58 -22.29 -0.24 18.76
N THR A 59 -23.24 0.54 18.25
CA THR A 59 -24.65 0.50 18.71
C THR A 59 -25.30 -0.85 18.45
N VAL A 60 -26.41 -1.14 19.14
CA VAL A 60 -27.18 -2.38 18.93
C VAL A 60 -27.66 -2.49 17.48
N GLU A 61 -28.07 -1.38 16.87
CA GLU A 61 -28.48 -1.33 15.47
C GLU A 61 -27.32 -1.64 14.53
N GLN A 62 -26.14 -1.05 14.79
CA GLN A 62 -24.94 -1.32 14.00
C GLN A 62 -24.49 -2.78 14.12
N LYS A 63 -24.63 -3.40 15.31
CA LYS A 63 -24.36 -4.84 15.50
C LYS A 63 -25.27 -5.72 14.65
N LYS A 64 -26.54 -5.34 14.46
CA LYS A 64 -27.46 -6.07 13.56
C LYS A 64 -26.97 -5.99 12.11
N ILE A 65 -26.60 -4.80 11.65
CA ILE A 65 -26.08 -4.59 10.29
C ILE A 65 -24.77 -5.38 10.08
N ASN A 66 -23.84 -5.30 11.03
CA ASN A 66 -22.60 -6.08 11.03
C ASN A 66 -22.88 -7.60 10.97
N SER A 67 -23.89 -8.08 11.68
CA SER A 67 -24.29 -9.50 11.63
C SER A 67 -24.87 -9.91 10.27
N LEU A 68 -25.66 -9.05 9.62
CA LEU A 68 -26.19 -9.30 8.28
C LEU A 68 -25.06 -9.35 7.23
N PHE A 69 -24.05 -8.49 7.39
CA PHE A 69 -22.84 -8.52 6.57
C PHE A 69 -22.07 -9.83 6.68
N ALA A 70 -21.92 -10.37 7.90
CA ALA A 70 -21.15 -11.59 8.13
C ALA A 70 -21.81 -12.86 7.57
N ARG A 71 -23.15 -12.89 7.51
CA ARG A 71 -23.91 -14.11 7.21
C ARG A 71 -24.24 -14.28 5.73
N THR A 72 -24.45 -15.53 5.34
CA THR A 72 -24.91 -15.93 4.01
C THR A 72 -26.13 -16.83 4.17
N ALA A 73 -27.10 -16.64 3.29
CA ALA A 73 -28.25 -17.51 3.16
C ALA A 73 -28.30 -18.16 1.77
N GLU A 74 -28.97 -19.30 1.68
CA GLU A 74 -29.30 -19.91 0.39
C GLU A 74 -30.64 -19.38 -0.11
N GLN A 75 -30.68 -19.01 -1.38
CA GLN A 75 -31.88 -18.57 -2.07
C GLN A 75 -32.02 -19.34 -3.39
N ILE A 76 -33.25 -19.69 -3.75
CA ILE A 76 -33.54 -20.26 -5.05
C ILE A 76 -33.77 -19.10 -6.03
N LEU A 77 -32.89 -18.97 -7.01
CA LEU A 77 -33.06 -18.02 -8.11
C LEU A 77 -33.42 -18.79 -9.37
N GLY A 78 -34.70 -18.76 -9.71
CA GLY A 78 -35.32 -19.61 -10.74
C GLY A 78 -35.16 -21.10 -10.43
N ALA A 79 -34.29 -21.83 -11.15
CA ALA A 79 -34.02 -23.25 -10.96
C ALA A 79 -32.74 -23.55 -10.16
N ASN A 80 -31.92 -22.54 -9.87
CA ASN A 80 -30.60 -22.73 -9.23
C ASN A 80 -30.61 -22.32 -7.75
N PRO A 81 -30.13 -23.18 -6.84
CA PRO A 81 -29.81 -22.76 -5.47
C PRO A 81 -28.53 -21.92 -5.49
N VAL A 82 -28.62 -20.68 -5.03
CA VAL A 82 -27.52 -19.72 -4.97
C VAL A 82 -27.31 -19.21 -3.56
N GLN A 83 -26.07 -18.91 -3.21
CA GLN A 83 -25.73 -18.26 -1.95
C GLN A 83 -25.78 -16.75 -2.14
N ILE A 84 -26.47 -16.04 -1.25
CA ILE A 84 -26.54 -14.58 -1.23
C ILE A 84 -26.35 -14.11 0.20
N ASN A 85 -25.56 -13.05 0.36
CA ASN A 85 -25.36 -12.40 1.65
C ASN A 85 -26.67 -11.86 2.26
N GLU A 86 -26.86 -12.05 3.57
CA GLU A 86 -28.10 -11.65 4.26
C GLU A 86 -28.36 -10.13 4.23
N TYR A 87 -27.30 -9.30 4.15
CA TYR A 87 -27.48 -7.85 4.03
C TYR A 87 -28.15 -7.47 2.71
N TYR A 88 -27.78 -8.08 1.57
CA TYR A 88 -28.46 -7.80 0.29
C TYR A 88 -29.88 -8.34 0.22
N LEU A 89 -30.19 -9.41 0.98
CA LEU A 89 -31.57 -9.89 1.13
C LEU A 89 -32.42 -8.94 1.98
N SER A 90 -31.79 -8.29 2.97
CA SER A 90 -32.46 -7.33 3.86
C SER A 90 -32.58 -5.93 3.24
N CYS A 91 -31.69 -5.59 2.31
CA CYS A 91 -31.68 -4.32 1.59
C CYS A 91 -31.60 -4.54 0.07
N PRO A 92 -32.68 -5.00 -0.59
CA PRO A 92 -32.68 -5.29 -2.03
C PRO A 92 -32.40 -4.05 -2.89
N ASP A 93 -32.78 -2.86 -2.43
CA ASP A 93 -32.55 -1.59 -3.13
C ASP A 93 -31.06 -1.26 -3.31
N HIS A 94 -30.19 -1.90 -2.52
CA HIS A 94 -28.74 -1.77 -2.65
C HIS A 94 -28.14 -2.69 -3.74
N ILE A 95 -28.97 -3.43 -4.48
CA ILE A 95 -28.61 -4.13 -5.71
C ILE A 95 -29.03 -3.26 -6.88
N LEU A 96 -28.06 -2.69 -7.60
CA LEU A 96 -28.30 -1.75 -8.71
C LEU A 96 -28.65 -2.50 -10.01
N GLY A 97 -29.72 -3.30 -9.95
CA GLY A 97 -30.21 -4.12 -11.05
C GLY A 97 -31.08 -5.26 -10.55
N THR A 98 -31.37 -6.21 -11.44
CA THR A 98 -32.19 -7.38 -11.16
C THR A 98 -31.35 -8.64 -11.12
N LEU A 99 -31.52 -9.42 -10.05
CA LEU A 99 -30.93 -10.75 -9.92
C LEU A 99 -31.56 -11.69 -10.96
N THR A 100 -30.73 -12.30 -11.79
CA THR A 100 -31.13 -13.26 -12.83
C THR A 100 -30.22 -14.48 -12.79
N GLU A 101 -30.72 -15.63 -13.23
CA GLU A 101 -29.87 -16.81 -13.39
C GLU A 101 -28.69 -16.53 -14.32
N GLY A 102 -27.53 -17.10 -14.00
CA GLY A 102 -26.35 -16.94 -14.85
C GLY A 102 -25.05 -17.28 -14.14
N GLY A 103 -24.04 -16.45 -14.38
CA GLY A 103 -22.69 -16.63 -13.84
C GLY A 103 -21.70 -17.15 -14.87
N LEU A 104 -20.46 -16.64 -14.77
CA LEU A 104 -19.44 -16.69 -15.82
C LEU A 104 -19.04 -18.09 -16.29
N TYR A 105 -19.20 -19.12 -15.45
CA TYR A 105 -18.59 -20.44 -15.71
C TYR A 105 -19.60 -21.52 -16.10
N ASN A 106 -20.76 -21.62 -15.46
CA ASN A 106 -21.64 -22.80 -15.60
C ASN A 106 -23.15 -22.50 -15.59
N ASN A 107 -23.59 -21.22 -15.62
CA ASN A 107 -25.00 -20.82 -15.45
C ASN A 107 -25.73 -21.40 -14.22
N ARG A 108 -24.98 -21.90 -13.23
CA ARG A 108 -25.50 -22.44 -11.95
C ARG A 108 -25.44 -21.42 -10.82
N ASP A 109 -24.94 -20.22 -11.10
CA ASP A 109 -24.89 -19.12 -10.15
C ASP A 109 -25.91 -18.06 -10.64
N TYR A 110 -25.75 -16.82 -10.23
CA TYR A 110 -26.57 -15.71 -10.70
C TYR A 110 -25.74 -14.56 -11.25
N THR A 111 -26.39 -13.66 -11.98
CA THR A 111 -25.83 -12.37 -12.38
C THR A 111 -26.80 -11.23 -12.01
N VAL A 112 -26.33 -10.00 -12.10
CA VAL A 112 -27.13 -8.80 -11.90
C VAL A 112 -27.22 -8.09 -13.23
N LYS A 113 -28.43 -8.01 -13.80
CA LYS A 113 -28.69 -7.31 -15.05
C LYS A 113 -29.30 -5.94 -14.77
N SER A 114 -28.90 -4.96 -15.55
CA SER A 114 -29.45 -3.61 -15.44
C SER A 114 -29.53 -2.98 -16.83
N ASP A 115 -30.52 -2.12 -17.02
CA ASP A 115 -30.71 -1.23 -18.17
C ASP A 115 -29.95 0.09 -18.01
N TYR A 116 -29.16 0.25 -16.94
CA TYR A 116 -28.47 1.50 -16.64
C TYR A 116 -27.34 1.77 -17.64
N THR A 117 -27.30 3.01 -18.13
CA THR A 117 -26.07 3.57 -18.72
C THR A 117 -25.03 3.80 -17.63
N LEU A 118 -23.75 3.92 -18.01
CA LEU A 118 -22.67 4.18 -17.04
C LEU A 118 -22.91 5.48 -16.25
N ASP A 119 -23.42 6.53 -16.90
CA ASP A 119 -23.73 7.80 -16.24
C ASP A 119 -24.88 7.67 -15.23
N ARG A 120 -25.91 6.88 -15.57
CA ARG A 120 -27.02 6.58 -14.65
C ARG A 120 -26.52 5.74 -13.47
N LEU A 121 -25.72 4.71 -13.74
CA LEU A 121 -25.12 3.87 -12.70
C LEU A 121 -24.27 4.71 -11.73
N ALA A 122 -23.44 5.62 -12.25
CA ALA A 122 -22.63 6.52 -11.43
C ALA A 122 -23.50 7.44 -10.56
N SER A 123 -24.60 7.96 -11.12
CA SER A 123 -25.55 8.81 -10.39
C SER A 123 -26.27 8.06 -9.26
N GLU A 124 -26.73 6.83 -9.52
CA GLU A 124 -27.35 5.98 -8.49
C GLU A 124 -26.36 5.61 -7.39
N ILE A 125 -25.11 5.28 -7.74
CA ILE A 125 -24.06 5.03 -6.75
C ILE A 125 -23.87 6.29 -5.88
N GLN A 126 -23.71 7.46 -6.48
CA GLN A 126 -23.50 8.70 -5.73
C GLN A 126 -24.67 8.99 -4.78
N LYS A 127 -25.91 8.82 -5.26
CA LYS A 127 -27.12 9.02 -4.48
C LYS A 127 -27.17 8.08 -3.28
N GLU A 128 -26.96 6.78 -3.49
CA GLU A 128 -27.02 5.81 -2.38
C GLU A 128 -25.85 5.95 -1.40
N LEU A 129 -24.66 6.35 -1.89
CA LEU A 129 -23.52 6.61 -1.01
C LEU A 129 -23.77 7.75 -0.02
N LEU A 130 -24.61 8.74 -0.37
CA LEU A 130 -24.97 9.85 0.52
C LEU A 130 -25.93 9.43 1.64
N ASN A 131 -26.63 8.31 1.48
CA ASN A 131 -27.57 7.79 2.48
C ASN A 131 -26.85 7.09 3.64
N PHE A 132 -25.57 6.72 3.49
CA PHE A 132 -24.81 6.08 4.55
C PHE A 132 -24.35 7.11 5.59
N GLU A 133 -24.86 6.98 6.81
CA GLU A 133 -24.48 7.84 7.92
C GLU A 133 -23.10 7.46 8.46
N ILE A 134 -22.13 8.37 8.30
CA ILE A 134 -20.82 8.26 8.95
C ILE A 134 -20.95 8.86 10.35
N ARG A 135 -20.82 8.04 11.39
CA ARG A 135 -20.84 8.55 12.77
C ARG A 135 -19.54 9.34 13.01
N PRO A 136 -19.58 10.64 13.30
CA PRO A 136 -18.36 11.34 13.68
C PRO A 136 -17.77 10.67 14.93
N GLN A 137 -16.44 10.65 15.03
CA GLN A 137 -15.72 10.12 16.20
C GLN A 137 -16.17 10.91 17.44
N LEU A 138 -17.19 10.42 18.15
CA LEU A 138 -17.61 10.99 19.41
C LEU A 138 -16.71 10.43 20.50
N GLU A 139 -15.99 11.36 21.11
CA GLU A 139 -15.07 11.24 22.23
C GLU A 139 -15.51 10.16 23.23
N ILE A 140 -14.60 9.23 23.53
CA ILE A 140 -14.64 8.48 24.78
C ILE A 140 -14.72 9.54 25.88
N ALA A 141 -15.87 9.61 26.56
CA ALA A 141 -16.11 10.50 27.67
C ALA A 141 -15.03 10.32 28.74
N LYS A 142 -14.00 11.16 28.72
CA LYS A 142 -13.11 11.43 29.84
C LYS A 142 -13.44 12.82 30.36
N SER A 143 -14.14 12.83 31.49
CA SER A 143 -14.23 13.87 32.53
C SER A 143 -14.23 15.34 32.12
N LYS A 144 -15.32 16.03 32.50
CA LYS A 144 -15.42 17.48 32.78
C LYS A 144 -14.06 18.19 32.95
N SER A 145 -13.69 19.03 31.99
CA SER A 145 -13.15 20.36 32.27
C SER A 145 -13.38 21.27 31.07
N ILE A 146 -14.06 22.38 31.33
CA ILE A 146 -14.38 23.44 30.38
C ILE A 146 -13.09 24.16 29.97
N PHE A 147 -12.74 24.14 28.69
CA PHE A 147 -11.97 25.22 28.08
C PHE A 147 -12.66 25.66 26.79
N LYS A 148 -13.21 26.88 26.83
CA LYS A 148 -13.63 27.61 25.63
C LYS A 148 -12.37 28.04 24.88
N ALA A 149 -12.25 27.66 23.62
CA ALA A 149 -11.49 28.41 22.63
C ALA A 149 -12.31 28.47 21.35
N SER A 150 -12.73 29.68 21.01
CA SER A 150 -13.51 30.06 19.84
C SER A 150 -12.72 29.83 18.54
N PHE A 151 -13.32 29.16 17.57
CA PHE A 151 -12.85 29.17 16.18
C PHE A 151 -13.34 30.45 15.50
N GLU A 152 -12.41 31.31 15.10
CA GLU A 152 -12.69 32.34 14.10
C GLU A 152 -12.82 31.69 12.71
N VAL A 153 -13.85 32.14 12.00
CA VAL A 153 -14.22 31.73 10.65
C VAL A 153 -13.25 32.39 9.66
N ILE A 154 -12.56 31.60 8.83
CA ILE A 154 -11.92 32.11 7.62
C ILE A 154 -12.85 31.82 6.43
N PRO A 155 -13.18 32.80 5.57
CA PRO A 155 -14.15 32.63 4.49
C PRO A 155 -13.58 31.84 3.31
N LYS A 156 -14.50 31.22 2.57
CA LYS A 156 -14.27 30.61 1.26
C LYS A 156 -13.81 31.68 0.26
N THR A 157 -12.74 31.40 -0.47
CA THR A 157 -12.43 32.11 -1.71
C THR A 157 -11.96 31.11 -2.77
N ASP A 158 -12.75 31.05 -3.83
CA ASP A 158 -12.48 30.74 -5.23
C ASP A 158 -11.25 29.89 -5.60
N THR A 159 -11.58 28.68 -6.06
CA THR A 159 -11.03 27.95 -7.20
C THR A 159 -9.91 28.64 -7.99
N GLU A 160 -8.67 28.38 -7.60
CA GLU A 160 -7.56 28.31 -8.54
C GLU A 160 -7.16 26.85 -8.73
N ILE A 161 -7.17 26.41 -10.00
CA ILE A 161 -6.69 25.11 -10.44
C ILE A 161 -5.17 25.09 -10.18
N LEU A 162 -4.78 24.65 -8.99
CA LEU A 162 -3.40 24.29 -8.69
C LEU A 162 -3.17 22.88 -9.22
N ALA A 163 -2.45 22.84 -10.34
CA ALA A 163 -1.79 21.66 -10.86
C ALA A 163 -1.29 20.78 -9.70
N ILE A 164 -1.72 19.52 -9.70
CA ILE A 164 -1.14 18.48 -8.86
C ILE A 164 0.31 18.33 -9.31
N LYS A 165 1.18 19.12 -8.71
CA LYS A 165 2.62 18.91 -8.72
C LYS A 165 2.84 17.60 -7.98
N THR A 166 3.16 16.57 -8.73
CA THR A 166 4.08 15.49 -8.33
C THR A 166 5.41 16.12 -7.92
N ALA A 167 5.43 16.75 -6.76
CA ALA A 167 6.62 17.32 -6.14
C ALA A 167 6.57 16.94 -4.67
N SER A 168 7.09 15.75 -4.34
CA SER A 168 7.77 15.47 -3.07
C SER A 168 8.28 14.03 -2.92
N LEU A 169 8.62 13.35 -4.02
CA LEU A 169 9.59 12.25 -3.97
C LEU A 169 10.57 12.46 -5.13
N GLY A 170 11.87 12.27 -4.87
CA GLY A 170 12.93 12.53 -5.84
C GLY A 170 12.67 11.88 -7.21
N SER A 171 13.22 12.48 -8.27
CA SER A 171 13.07 12.02 -9.66
C SER A 171 13.12 10.49 -9.76
N LEU A 172 11.99 9.89 -10.14
CA LEU A 172 11.93 8.45 -10.38
C LEU A 172 13.03 8.10 -11.40
N LYS A 173 13.89 7.16 -11.03
CA LYS A 173 15.00 6.71 -11.85
C LYS A 173 14.51 5.66 -12.86
N PRO A 174 15.18 5.52 -14.00
CA PRO A 174 14.99 4.37 -14.88
C PRO A 174 15.00 3.06 -14.09
N GLY A 175 13.97 2.25 -14.26
CA GLY A 175 13.75 1.00 -13.54
C GLY A 175 12.88 1.09 -12.29
N ASN A 176 12.49 2.29 -11.83
CA ASN A 176 11.50 2.41 -10.74
C ASN A 176 10.10 2.03 -11.23
N LEU A 177 9.29 1.53 -10.30
CA LEU A 177 7.86 1.33 -10.48
C LEU A 177 7.08 2.52 -9.92
N THR A 178 5.99 2.87 -10.57
CA THR A 178 5.05 3.90 -10.11
C THR A 178 3.62 3.53 -10.46
N ILE A 179 2.66 4.12 -9.76
CA ILE A 179 1.24 3.91 -10.01
C ILE A 179 0.61 5.23 -10.40
N GLU A 180 0.04 5.27 -11.61
CA GLU A 180 -0.74 6.42 -12.08
C GLU A 180 -2.10 5.94 -12.57
N ARG A 181 -3.18 6.63 -12.18
CA ARG A 181 -4.55 6.30 -12.60
C ARG A 181 -4.90 4.80 -12.40
N GLN A 182 -4.45 4.23 -11.28
CA GLN A 182 -4.61 2.81 -10.91
C GLN A 182 -3.95 1.81 -11.86
N LYS A 183 -2.98 2.24 -12.66
CA LYS A 183 -2.17 1.40 -13.53
C LYS A 183 -0.72 1.43 -13.08
N LEU A 184 -0.07 0.28 -13.18
CA LEU A 184 1.33 0.12 -12.81
C LEU A 184 2.21 0.47 -14.01
N TYR A 185 3.22 1.30 -13.79
CA TYR A 185 4.19 1.70 -14.80
C TYR A 185 5.60 1.43 -14.33
N LYS A 186 6.49 1.15 -15.28
CA LYS A 186 7.94 1.14 -15.09
C LYS A 186 8.54 2.32 -15.81
N VAL A 187 9.48 3.00 -15.16
CA VAL A 187 10.23 4.09 -15.79
C VAL A 187 11.29 3.48 -16.70
N ASP A 188 11.30 3.84 -17.98
CA ASP A 188 12.32 3.41 -18.93
C ASP A 188 13.59 4.30 -18.88
N GLN A 189 14.56 4.06 -19.77
CA GLN A 189 15.81 4.82 -19.83
C GLN A 189 15.60 6.28 -20.24
N ASP A 190 14.53 6.58 -20.97
CA ASP A 190 14.15 7.90 -21.47
C ASP A 190 13.18 8.63 -20.51
N HIS A 191 13.03 8.10 -19.28
CA HIS A 191 12.12 8.58 -18.23
C HIS A 191 10.64 8.57 -18.64
N GLN A 192 10.26 7.73 -19.61
CA GLN A 192 8.88 7.49 -19.98
C GLN A 192 8.27 6.36 -19.14
N LEU A 193 6.94 6.36 -19.06
CA LEU A 193 6.18 5.38 -18.30
C LEU A 193 5.72 4.23 -19.20
N GLU A 194 6.36 3.07 -19.05
CA GLU A 194 5.97 1.82 -19.69
C GLU A 194 4.90 1.10 -18.87
N LEU A 195 3.74 0.84 -19.46
CA LEU A 195 2.63 0.15 -18.78
C LEU A 195 2.98 -1.32 -18.49
N LEU A 196 2.98 -1.70 -17.22
CA LEU A 196 3.12 -3.08 -16.78
C LEU A 196 1.75 -3.71 -16.53
N ARG A 197 1.45 -4.78 -17.28
CA ARG A 197 0.24 -5.58 -17.07
C ARG A 197 0.55 -6.74 -16.12
N VAL A 198 -0.06 -6.70 -14.96
CA VAL A 198 0.10 -7.72 -13.91
C VAL A 198 -1.27 -8.21 -13.44
N LYS A 199 -1.31 -9.38 -12.80
CA LYS A 199 -2.57 -9.89 -12.23
C LYS A 199 -3.01 -9.01 -11.03
N PRO A 200 -4.31 -8.96 -10.69
CA PRO A 200 -4.78 -8.11 -9.58
C PRO A 200 -4.07 -8.35 -8.23
N ARG A 201 -3.72 -9.61 -7.91
CA ARG A 201 -2.97 -9.94 -6.70
C ARG A 201 -1.51 -9.44 -6.74
N GLU A 202 -0.90 -9.47 -7.92
CA GLU A 202 0.46 -8.98 -8.11
C GLU A 202 0.49 -7.45 -8.06
N PHE A 203 -0.54 -6.80 -8.63
CA PHE A 203 -0.74 -5.35 -8.52
C PHE A 203 -0.86 -4.91 -7.07
N ASP A 204 -1.73 -5.54 -6.28
CA ASP A 204 -1.92 -5.19 -4.85
C ASP A 204 -0.64 -5.41 -4.03
N ARG A 205 0.12 -6.45 -4.34
CA ARG A 205 1.43 -6.67 -3.71
C ARG A 205 2.43 -5.58 -4.07
N LEU A 206 2.56 -5.27 -5.36
CA LEU A 206 3.48 -4.25 -5.86
C LEU A 206 3.12 -2.86 -5.37
N SER A 207 1.83 -2.52 -5.26
CA SER A 207 1.40 -1.23 -4.72
C SER A 207 1.80 -1.04 -3.26
N LYS A 208 1.75 -2.10 -2.45
CA LYS A 208 2.21 -2.04 -1.05
C LYS A 208 3.73 -1.92 -0.96
N ILE A 209 4.48 -2.63 -1.81
CA ILE A 209 5.95 -2.50 -1.89
C ILE A 209 6.35 -1.08 -2.30
N ILE A 210 5.69 -0.51 -3.30
CA ILE A 210 5.91 0.87 -3.76
C ILE A 210 5.61 1.87 -2.65
N ALA A 211 4.49 1.70 -1.93
CA ALA A 211 4.15 2.56 -0.80
C ALA A 211 5.21 2.49 0.32
N LEU A 212 5.67 1.28 0.68
CA LEU A 212 6.75 1.09 1.65
C LEU A 212 8.03 1.81 1.22
N ARG A 213 8.43 1.65 -0.05
CA ARG A 213 9.60 2.32 -0.63
C ARG A 213 9.45 3.84 -0.52
N ASP A 214 8.30 4.37 -0.90
CA ASP A 214 8.07 5.82 -0.94
C ASP A 214 8.09 6.43 0.45
N THR A 215 7.42 5.77 1.41
CA THR A 215 7.45 6.17 2.82
C THR A 215 8.86 6.07 3.40
N TYR A 216 9.59 5.00 3.09
CA TYR A 216 10.98 4.81 3.54
C TYR A 216 11.91 5.90 3.00
N LEU A 217 11.83 6.21 1.69
CA LEU A 217 12.61 7.30 1.10
C LEU A 217 12.22 8.65 1.69
N ARG A 218 10.94 8.86 2.00
CA ARG A 218 10.48 10.08 2.67
C ARG A 218 11.03 10.17 4.10
N LEU A 219 11.10 9.05 4.84
CA LEU A 219 11.71 8.98 6.16
C LEU A 219 13.18 9.41 6.13
N LEU A 220 13.93 8.93 5.14
CA LEU A 220 15.35 9.25 4.99
C LEU A 220 15.61 10.74 4.67
N ASN A 221 14.70 11.39 3.93
CA ASN A 221 14.89 12.76 3.44
C ASN A 221 14.17 13.83 4.29
N SER A 222 13.42 13.44 5.32
CA SER A 222 12.65 14.37 6.15
C SER A 222 13.44 14.85 7.38
N PRO A 223 13.15 16.07 7.90
CA PRO A 223 13.72 16.54 9.17
C PRO A 223 13.24 15.70 10.36
N ASP A 224 14.03 15.67 11.44
CA ASP A 224 13.80 14.79 12.60
C ASP A 224 12.41 14.95 13.25
N GLU A 225 11.87 16.17 13.26
CA GLU A 225 10.53 16.49 13.79
C GLU A 225 9.39 15.72 13.10
N LEU A 226 9.58 15.35 11.84
CA LEU A 226 8.57 14.61 11.05
C LEU A 226 8.84 13.10 11.02
N LYS A 227 10.03 12.66 11.42
CA LYS A 227 10.44 11.24 11.30
C LYS A 227 9.59 10.33 12.15
N GLU A 228 9.17 10.74 13.34
CA GLU A 228 8.32 9.92 14.22
C GLU A 228 6.98 9.58 13.54
N LYS A 229 6.28 10.57 13.01
CA LYS A 229 5.02 10.37 12.26
C LYS A 229 5.20 9.50 11.02
N ILE A 230 6.31 9.69 10.30
CA ILE A 230 6.61 8.91 9.10
C ILE A 230 6.97 7.46 9.48
N ARG A 231 7.64 7.24 10.63
CA ARG A 231 7.91 5.89 11.16
C ARG A 231 6.62 5.18 11.53
N ASP A 232 5.68 5.83 12.22
CA ASP A 232 4.38 5.24 12.54
C ASP A 232 3.62 4.82 11.26
N GLU A 233 3.69 5.65 10.22
CA GLU A 233 3.10 5.33 8.92
C GLU A 233 3.81 4.13 8.26
N LEU A 234 5.15 4.11 8.29
CA LEU A 234 5.96 3.03 7.75
C LEU A 234 5.70 1.70 8.48
N ASP A 235 5.57 1.75 9.80
CA ASP A 235 5.31 0.60 10.67
C ASP A 235 3.95 -0.03 10.36
N TYR A 236 2.92 0.81 10.26
CA TYR A 236 1.58 0.37 9.84
C TYR A 236 1.58 -0.23 8.43
N GLN A 237 2.27 0.40 7.47
CA GLN A 237 2.37 -0.12 6.10
C GLN A 237 3.09 -1.48 6.08
N TYR A 238 4.13 -1.65 6.89
CA TYR A 238 4.87 -2.90 6.99
C TYR A 238 4.01 -4.00 7.61
N ASP A 239 3.31 -3.72 8.72
CA ASP A 239 2.44 -4.71 9.37
C ASP A 239 1.32 -5.18 8.45
N ALA A 240 0.72 -4.24 7.70
CA ALA A 240 -0.29 -4.56 6.70
C ALA A 240 0.28 -5.42 5.55
N PHE A 241 1.51 -5.15 5.11
CA PHE A 241 2.19 -5.98 4.12
C PHE A 241 2.47 -7.38 4.66
N ASN A 242 3.09 -7.47 5.83
CA ASN A 242 3.50 -8.72 6.46
C ASN A 242 2.30 -9.63 6.75
N PHE A 243 1.19 -9.06 7.22
CA PHE A 243 -0.06 -9.80 7.43
C PHE A 243 -0.59 -10.46 6.15
N GLN A 244 -0.50 -9.78 5.01
CA GLN A 244 -1.10 -10.26 3.77
C GLN A 244 -0.14 -11.11 2.91
N TYR A 245 1.15 -10.82 2.95
CA TYR A 245 2.14 -11.36 2.02
C TYR A 245 3.32 -12.07 2.70
N GLY A 246 3.45 -12.01 4.03
CA GLY A 246 4.62 -12.49 4.75
C GLY A 246 5.78 -11.50 4.71
N GLN A 247 6.97 -11.99 5.06
CA GLN A 247 8.17 -11.17 5.23
C GLN A 247 8.68 -10.65 3.88
N LEU A 248 9.23 -9.45 3.84
CA LEU A 248 9.83 -8.85 2.64
C LEU A 248 10.95 -9.74 2.09
N ASN A 249 11.78 -10.32 2.96
CA ASN A 249 12.86 -11.21 2.56
C ASN A 249 12.42 -12.65 2.22
N ASP A 250 11.11 -12.96 2.27
CA ASP A 250 10.63 -14.27 1.83
C ASP A 250 10.88 -14.49 0.34
N LYS A 251 11.21 -15.75 -0.02
CA LYS A 251 11.44 -16.17 -1.42
C LYS A 251 10.29 -15.81 -2.37
N ALA A 252 9.06 -15.74 -1.85
CA ALA A 252 7.87 -15.40 -2.62
C ALA A 252 7.73 -13.90 -2.90
N ASN A 253 8.34 -13.04 -2.08
CA ASN A 253 8.24 -11.58 -2.15
C ASN A 253 9.46 -10.94 -2.81
N TYR A 254 10.64 -11.54 -2.63
CA TYR A 254 11.90 -11.07 -3.19
C TYR A 254 11.83 -10.71 -4.69
N PRO A 255 11.26 -11.54 -5.59
CA PRO A 255 11.17 -11.19 -7.01
C PRO A 255 10.40 -9.89 -7.26
N PHE A 256 9.30 -9.66 -6.52
CA PHE A 256 8.46 -8.47 -6.66
C PHE A 256 9.18 -7.20 -6.20
N ILE A 257 9.96 -7.32 -5.13
CA ILE A 257 10.76 -6.21 -4.60
C ILE A 257 11.85 -5.83 -5.60
N THR A 258 12.53 -6.82 -6.20
CA THR A 258 13.60 -6.58 -7.18
C THR A 258 13.12 -6.11 -8.56
N LEU A 259 11.81 -6.13 -8.85
CA LEU A 259 11.27 -5.52 -10.07
C LEU A 259 11.47 -4.00 -10.11
N ASP A 260 11.58 -3.39 -8.92
CA ASP A 260 11.88 -1.99 -8.72
C ASP A 260 13.36 -1.79 -8.40
N ILE A 261 14.01 -0.86 -9.10
CA ILE A 261 15.44 -0.59 -8.89
C ILE A 261 15.77 -0.11 -7.46
N GLN A 262 14.85 0.57 -6.78
CA GLN A 262 14.99 0.99 -5.38
C GLN A 262 14.26 0.07 -4.40
N GLY A 263 13.55 -0.95 -4.89
CA GLY A 263 12.86 -1.92 -4.05
C GLY A 263 13.78 -2.63 -3.06
N PRO A 264 15.02 -3.05 -3.41
CA PRO A 264 15.92 -3.71 -2.46
C PRO A 264 16.21 -2.91 -1.18
N MET A 265 16.02 -1.59 -1.17
CA MET A 265 16.18 -0.77 0.04
C MET A 265 15.17 -1.14 1.13
N VAL A 266 13.94 -1.55 0.75
CA VAL A 266 12.92 -1.93 1.74
C VAL A 266 13.21 -3.26 2.41
N LEU A 267 14.10 -4.09 1.86
CA LEU A 267 14.54 -5.33 2.53
C LEU A 267 15.27 -5.03 3.85
N GLY A 268 15.86 -3.84 3.99
CA GLY A 268 16.50 -3.37 5.22
C GLY A 268 15.52 -3.00 6.35
N LEU A 269 14.21 -3.04 6.09
CA LEU A 269 13.19 -2.98 7.15
C LEU A 269 13.20 -4.26 8.00
N GLU A 270 13.87 -5.32 7.55
CA GLU A 270 13.99 -6.57 8.27
C GLU A 270 15.45 -6.90 8.58
N THR A 271 15.68 -7.48 9.76
CA THR A 271 16.98 -8.00 10.18
C THR A 271 16.88 -9.49 10.47
N PRO A 272 17.89 -10.30 10.09
CA PRO A 272 17.91 -11.71 10.41
C PRO A 272 18.23 -11.90 11.91
N LYS A 273 17.35 -12.58 12.63
CA LYS A 273 17.51 -12.98 14.03
C LYS A 273 17.08 -14.43 14.21
N ASP A 274 17.99 -15.28 14.67
CA ASP A 274 17.76 -16.73 14.89
C ASP A 274 17.21 -17.48 13.66
N GLY A 275 17.62 -17.06 12.46
CA GLY A 275 17.17 -17.66 11.19
C GLY A 275 15.79 -17.20 10.71
N LEU A 276 15.16 -16.25 11.40
CA LEU A 276 13.93 -15.58 11.01
C LEU A 276 14.19 -14.10 10.72
N PHE A 277 13.38 -13.48 9.86
CA PHE A 277 13.41 -12.03 9.66
C PHE A 277 12.50 -11.34 10.68
N VAL A 278 13.02 -10.35 11.39
CA VAL A 278 12.27 -9.51 12.34
C VAL A 278 12.38 -8.04 11.94
N LYS A 279 11.45 -7.19 12.41
CA LYS A 279 11.53 -5.74 12.20
C LYS A 279 12.90 -5.19 12.62
N SER A 280 13.47 -4.29 11.81
CA SER A 280 14.74 -3.64 12.12
C SER A 280 14.58 -2.47 13.09
N ASP A 281 15.68 -2.01 13.66
CA ASP A 281 15.73 -0.91 14.62
C ASP A 281 15.20 0.43 14.07
N ILE A 282 14.91 0.52 12.76
CA ILE A 282 14.31 1.72 12.15
C ILE A 282 12.89 2.02 12.68
N PHE A 283 12.22 1.00 13.23
CA PHE A 283 10.88 1.10 13.81
C PHE A 283 10.88 1.50 15.28
N ASP A 284 12.00 1.33 16.00
CA ASP A 284 12.05 1.61 17.44
C ASP A 284 12.43 3.08 17.73
N VAL A 285 11.58 3.78 18.47
CA VAL A 285 11.77 5.19 18.88
C VAL A 285 12.50 5.31 20.23
N SER A 286 12.70 4.23 20.98
CA SER A 286 13.23 4.30 22.35
C SER A 286 14.76 4.30 22.43
N ILE A 287 15.39 5.39 22.00
CA ILE A 287 16.57 5.89 22.71
C ILE A 287 16.14 7.22 23.32
N GLU A 288 15.94 7.22 24.64
CA GLU A 288 15.89 8.43 25.45
C GLU A 288 17.13 9.26 25.10
N LEU A 289 16.93 10.38 24.41
CA LEU A 289 17.95 11.42 24.23
C LEU A 289 18.09 12.21 25.54
N ASP A 290 18.32 11.52 26.65
CA ASP A 290 18.84 12.07 27.89
C ASP A 290 20.28 11.58 28.05
N SER A 291 21.15 12.13 27.21
CA SER A 291 22.59 12.19 27.45
C SER A 291 23.16 13.36 26.66
N PRO A 292 23.67 14.42 27.33
CA PRO A 292 24.39 15.47 26.64
C PRO A 292 25.68 14.87 26.08
N ASP A 293 26.04 15.27 24.85
CA ASP A 293 27.33 14.97 24.23
C ASP A 293 27.69 13.49 24.06
N ILE A 294 27.06 12.82 23.09
CA ILE A 294 27.75 11.76 22.34
C ILE A 294 27.81 12.22 20.89
N LYS A 295 28.93 12.86 20.54
CA LYS A 295 29.42 12.83 19.16
C LYS A 295 29.46 11.36 18.78
N LEU A 296 28.59 10.95 17.86
CA LEU A 296 28.75 9.70 17.13
C LEU A 296 30.12 9.80 16.44
N GLU A 297 31.15 9.30 17.09
CA GLU A 297 32.38 8.93 16.40
C GLU A 297 31.95 7.91 15.37
N GLU A 298 31.97 8.33 14.10
CA GLU A 298 31.90 7.44 12.96
C GLU A 298 32.90 6.32 13.23
N SER A 299 32.40 5.13 13.59
CA SER A 299 33.26 3.96 13.60
C SER A 299 33.70 3.79 12.15
N ILE A 300 34.93 4.17 11.86
CA ILE A 300 35.58 3.99 10.57
C ILE A 300 35.58 2.48 10.32
N LYS A 301 34.54 1.97 9.67
CA LYS A 301 34.52 0.61 9.17
C LYS A 301 35.52 0.60 8.03
N ILE A 302 36.72 0.10 8.32
CA ILE A 302 37.70 -0.23 7.29
C ILE A 302 37.02 -1.28 6.39
N LEU A 303 36.57 -0.83 5.22
CA LEU A 303 35.90 -1.67 4.24
C LEU A 303 36.96 -2.53 3.53
N SER A 304 36.56 -3.73 3.10
CA SER A 304 37.35 -4.49 2.14
C SER A 304 37.48 -3.70 0.83
N LEU A 305 38.50 -4.00 0.03
CA LEU A 305 38.70 -3.31 -1.26
C LEU A 305 37.47 -3.43 -2.16
N ASP A 306 36.84 -4.61 -2.18
CA ASP A 306 35.60 -4.87 -2.93
C ASP A 306 34.45 -4.00 -2.45
N ASP A 307 34.20 -3.98 -1.13
CA ASP A 307 33.10 -3.21 -0.54
C ASP A 307 33.31 -1.70 -0.71
N ALA A 308 34.56 -1.24 -0.65
CA ALA A 308 34.91 0.16 -0.89
C ALA A 308 34.65 0.56 -2.36
N ILE A 309 34.95 -0.33 -3.32
CA ILE A 309 34.64 -0.12 -4.74
C ILE A 309 33.13 -0.07 -4.95
N TYR A 310 32.38 -1.02 -4.39
CA TYR A 310 30.91 -1.01 -4.45
C TYR A 310 30.31 0.24 -3.82
N TYR A 311 30.83 0.67 -2.67
CA TYR A 311 30.40 1.91 -2.03
C TYR A 311 30.66 3.13 -2.92
N SER A 312 31.84 3.21 -3.53
CA SER A 312 32.22 4.33 -4.41
C SER A 312 31.34 4.38 -5.66
N LEU A 313 31.09 3.23 -6.30
CA LEU A 313 30.19 3.11 -7.43
C LEU A 313 28.75 3.50 -7.07
N ASN A 314 28.23 3.02 -5.94
CA ASN A 314 26.85 3.30 -5.54
C ASN A 314 26.67 4.78 -5.14
N LYS A 315 27.66 5.39 -4.47
CA LYS A 315 27.57 6.76 -3.97
C LYS A 315 27.89 7.82 -5.03
N TYR A 316 28.91 7.60 -5.85
CA TYR A 316 29.45 8.60 -6.78
C TYR A 316 29.21 8.28 -8.25
N ASN A 317 28.63 7.10 -8.55
CA ASN A 317 28.42 6.57 -9.90
C ASN A 317 29.71 6.51 -10.75
N ARG A 318 30.86 6.46 -10.06
CA ARG A 318 32.21 6.37 -10.60
C ARG A 318 33.14 5.84 -9.50
N ILE A 319 34.31 5.37 -9.87
CA ILE A 319 35.36 5.04 -8.90
C ILE A 319 36.04 6.33 -8.46
N ASP A 320 35.74 6.76 -7.24
CA ASP A 320 36.40 7.85 -6.54
C ASP A 320 37.52 7.31 -5.64
N ILE A 321 38.77 7.59 -6.03
CA ILE A 321 39.97 7.07 -5.36
C ILE A 321 40.15 7.66 -3.96
N ASP A 322 39.76 8.92 -3.76
CA ASP A 322 39.89 9.57 -2.45
C ASP A 322 38.90 8.97 -1.44
N SER A 323 37.73 8.54 -1.94
CA SER A 323 36.78 7.74 -1.15
C SER A 323 37.33 6.34 -0.83
N LEU A 324 38.05 5.69 -1.74
CA LEU A 324 38.64 4.37 -1.46
C LEU A 324 39.71 4.44 -0.38
N VAL A 325 40.60 5.45 -0.44
CA VAL A 325 41.63 5.68 0.57
C VAL A 325 41.00 5.94 1.94
N SER A 326 39.97 6.78 1.99
CA SER A 326 39.27 7.13 3.23
C SER A 326 38.54 5.93 3.86
N ASN A 327 38.04 5.00 3.03
CA ASN A 327 37.25 3.85 3.48
C ASN A 327 38.08 2.58 3.77
N THR A 328 39.26 2.43 3.16
CA THR A 328 40.13 1.25 3.32
C THR A 328 41.35 1.53 4.20
N GLY A 329 41.73 2.80 4.39
CA GLY A 329 42.94 3.18 5.11
C GLY A 329 44.25 2.83 4.38
N VAL A 330 44.19 2.36 3.13
CA VAL A 330 45.34 1.96 2.32
C VAL A 330 45.80 3.11 1.44
N ALA A 331 47.10 3.20 1.16
CA ALA A 331 47.64 4.21 0.27
C ALA A 331 47.13 4.04 -1.17
N LYS A 332 46.92 5.16 -1.87
CA LYS A 332 46.40 5.20 -3.26
C LYS A 332 47.10 4.23 -4.22
N ASP A 333 48.42 4.16 -4.15
CA ASP A 333 49.22 3.34 -5.07
C ASP A 333 49.05 1.83 -4.80
N GLU A 334 48.89 1.45 -3.53
CA GLU A 334 48.62 0.06 -3.14
C GLU A 334 47.19 -0.36 -3.51
N ILE A 335 46.21 0.53 -3.37
CA ILE A 335 44.82 0.29 -3.80
C ILE A 335 44.76 0.01 -5.31
N ILE A 336 45.43 0.84 -6.11
CA ILE A 336 45.46 0.67 -7.57
C ILE A 336 46.14 -0.64 -7.94
N LYS A 337 47.27 -0.96 -7.31
CA LYS A 337 48.00 -2.21 -7.56
C LYS A 337 47.17 -3.43 -7.18
N GLN A 338 46.60 -3.47 -5.98
CA GLN A 338 45.75 -4.58 -5.52
C GLN A 338 44.52 -4.75 -6.39
N ALA A 339 43.88 -3.64 -6.79
CA ALA A 339 42.69 -3.68 -7.63
C ALA A 339 43.01 -4.14 -9.07
N LEU A 340 44.19 -3.82 -9.62
CA LEU A 340 44.64 -4.32 -10.91
C LEU A 340 45.05 -5.79 -10.84
N ASP A 341 45.80 -6.19 -9.80
CA ASP A 341 46.24 -7.57 -9.57
C ASP A 341 45.04 -8.50 -9.34
N ALA A 342 44.01 -8.03 -8.64
CA ALA A 342 42.76 -8.75 -8.39
C ALA A 342 41.73 -8.63 -9.52
N GLN A 343 42.06 -7.94 -10.63
CA GLN A 343 41.16 -7.72 -11.78
C GLN A 343 39.83 -7.01 -11.42
N LEU A 344 39.84 -6.20 -10.37
CA LEU A 344 38.68 -5.44 -9.89
C LEU A 344 38.52 -4.10 -10.61
N LEU A 345 39.65 -3.51 -11.03
CA LEU A 345 39.70 -2.27 -11.80
C LEU A 345 40.46 -2.51 -13.10
N PHE A 346 39.99 -1.90 -14.18
CA PHE A 346 40.64 -1.93 -15.48
C PHE A 346 40.94 -0.50 -15.95
N LEU A 347 42.12 -0.28 -16.49
CA LEU A 347 42.47 0.98 -17.11
C LEU A 347 41.68 1.11 -18.42
N ASN A 348 41.01 2.24 -18.60
CA ASN A 348 40.34 2.55 -19.85
C ASN A 348 41.41 2.83 -20.93
N PRO A 349 41.49 2.04 -22.02
CA PRO A 349 42.55 2.17 -23.03
C PRO A 349 42.50 3.47 -23.86
N THR A 350 41.56 4.38 -23.58
CA THR A 350 41.38 5.64 -24.31
C THR A 350 41.85 6.90 -23.58
N LYS A 351 42.54 6.76 -22.44
CA LYS A 351 43.33 7.85 -21.86
C LYS A 351 44.76 7.38 -21.63
N GLU A 352 45.69 8.14 -22.19
CA GLU A 352 47.13 7.92 -22.23
C GLU A 352 47.71 7.53 -20.86
N GLY A 353 48.64 6.56 -20.92
CA GLY A 353 49.85 6.42 -20.10
C GLY A 353 49.76 6.70 -18.60
#